data_AF-A0A931R6A5-F1
#
_entry.id   AF-A0A931R6A5-F1
#
_cell.length_a   1.000
_cell.length_b   1.000
_cell.length_c   1.000
_cell.angle_alpha   90.00
_cell.angle_beta   90.00
_cell.angle_gamma   90.00
#
_symmetry.space_group_name_H-M   'P 1'
#
loop_
_entity.id
_entity.type
_entity.pdbx_description
1 polymer ?
#
loop_
_entity_poly.entity_id
_entity_poly.type
_entity_poly.pdbx_seq_one_letter_code
_entity_poly.pdbx_strand_id
1 'polypeptide(L)'
;MAEPSEALPPEAIDALQQGNKIEAIKLVREAQKLDLKDAKGRVDDYVKNDPVLQQKFASAQAETTGSLVRWLILIALAIAGYYLFVAG
;
A
#
# COMPACT_ATOMS: atom_id res chain seq x y z
N MET A 1 -23.53 19.05 -6.55
CA MET A 1 -23.83 17.77 -7.23
C MET A 1 -22.50 17.25 -7.76
N ALA A 2 -21.85 16.34 -7.04
CA ALA A 2 -20.55 15.79 -7.44
C ALA A 2 -20.78 14.56 -8.32
N GLU A 3 -20.15 14.55 -9.49
CA GLU A 3 -20.34 13.54 -10.53
C GLU A 3 -19.69 12.20 -10.09
N PRO A 4 -20.43 11.07 -10.07
CA PRO A 4 -19.94 9.81 -9.48
C PRO A 4 -18.98 9.00 -10.37
N SER A 5 -18.48 9.54 -11.48
CA SER A 5 -17.68 8.77 -12.45
C SER A 5 -16.21 8.57 -12.06
N GLU A 6 -15.68 9.33 -11.10
CA GLU A 6 -14.29 9.23 -10.61
C GLU A 6 -14.16 8.71 -9.16
N ALA A 7 -15.27 8.64 -8.41
CA ALA A 7 -15.27 8.20 -7.02
C ALA A 7 -15.39 6.66 -6.94
N LEU A 8 -14.59 6.03 -6.08
CA LEU A 8 -14.76 4.62 -5.74
C LEU A 8 -16.21 4.35 -5.28
N PRO A 9 -16.76 3.15 -5.52
CA PRO A 9 -18.07 2.78 -5.00
C PRO A 9 -18.10 2.97 -3.48
N PRO A 10 -19.22 3.44 -2.91
CA PRO A 10 -19.31 3.80 -1.49
C PRO A 10 -18.94 2.63 -0.57
N GLU A 11 -19.25 1.40 -0.97
CA GLU A 11 -18.88 0.18 -0.24
C GLU A 11 -17.35 -0.01 -0.18
N ALA A 12 -16.64 0.32 -1.26
CA ALA A 12 -15.18 0.25 -1.27
C ALA A 12 -14.56 1.35 -0.40
N ILE A 13 -15.18 2.55 -0.36
CA ILE A 13 -14.75 3.63 0.54
C ILE A 13 -14.92 3.20 2.00
N ASP A 14 -16.05 2.57 2.34
CA ASP A 14 -16.32 2.06 3.69
C ASP A 14 -15.29 0.99 4.08
N ALA A 15 -15.04 0.02 3.20
CA ALA A 15 -14.00 -0.99 3.39
C ALA A 15 -12.59 -0.37 3.54
N LEU A 16 -12.27 0.70 2.80
CA LEU A 16 -11.02 1.44 2.96
C LEU A 16 -10.94 2.15 4.31
N GLN A 17 -12.02 2.76 4.77
CA GLN A 17 -12.08 3.44 6.07
C GLN A 17 -11.90 2.47 7.24
N GLN A 18 -12.37 1.23 7.08
CA GLN A 18 -12.17 0.12 8.01
C GLN A 18 -10.73 -0.46 7.97
N GLY A 19 -9.87 0.01 7.06
CA GLY A 19 -8.51 -0.51 6.89
C GLY A 19 -8.44 -1.81 6.07
N ASN A 20 -9.53 -2.21 5.42
CA ASN A 20 -9.65 -3.48 4.71
C ASN A 20 -9.43 -3.30 3.20
N LYS A 21 -8.19 -2.96 2.81
CA LYS A 21 -7.82 -2.62 1.42
C LYS A 21 -8.13 -3.72 0.40
N ILE A 22 -8.03 -4.99 0.80
CA ILE A 22 -8.31 -6.13 -0.09
C ILE A 22 -9.79 -6.19 -0.45
N GLU A 23 -10.67 -5.93 0.51
CA GLU A 23 -12.11 -5.94 0.34
C GLU A 23 -12.57 -4.77 -0.55
N ALA A 24 -11.97 -3.60 -0.36
CA ALA A 24 -12.16 -2.46 -1.25
C ALA A 24 -11.78 -2.77 -2.70
N ILE A 25 -10.65 -3.46 -2.93
CA ILE A 25 -10.23 -3.86 -4.28
C ILE A 25 -11.24 -4.86 -4.88
N LYS A 26 -11.76 -5.81 -4.10
CA LYS A 26 -12.80 -6.73 -4.57
C LYS A 26 -14.08 -6.00 -4.96
N LEU A 27 -14.58 -5.10 -4.11
CA LEU A 27 -15.77 -4.29 -4.38
C LEU A 27 -15.62 -3.42 -5.62
N VAL A 28 -14.46 -2.77 -5.80
CA VAL A 28 -14.14 -2.00 -7.01
C VAL A 28 -14.14 -2.90 -8.25
N ARG A 29 -13.55 -4.10 -8.13
CA ARG A 29 -13.50 -5.09 -9.21
C ARG A 29 -14.89 -5.55 -9.61
N GLU A 30 -15.75 -5.85 -8.64
CA GLU A 30 -17.10 -6.35 -8.89
C GLU A 30 -18.04 -5.27 -9.41
N ALA A 31 -17.99 -4.06 -8.83
CA ALA A 31 -18.81 -2.94 -9.25
C ALA A 31 -18.45 -2.44 -10.66
N GLN A 32 -17.17 -2.50 -11.03
CA GLN A 32 -16.68 -1.90 -12.27
C GLN A 32 -16.22 -2.91 -13.33
N LYS A 33 -16.28 -4.21 -13.01
CA LYS A 33 -15.77 -5.32 -13.85
C LYS A 33 -14.36 -5.07 -14.39
N LEU A 34 -13.52 -4.46 -13.56
CA LEU A 34 -12.13 -4.15 -13.88
C LEU A 34 -11.25 -5.39 -13.64
N ASP A 35 -10.11 -5.44 -14.32
CA ASP A 35 -9.07 -6.38 -13.98
C ASP A 35 -8.49 -6.08 -12.60
N LEU A 36 -7.89 -7.10 -11.98
CA LEU A 36 -7.30 -7.00 -10.64
C LEU A 36 -6.24 -5.89 -10.55
N LYS A 37 -5.51 -5.66 -11.65
CA LYS A 37 -4.49 -4.62 -11.77
C LYS A 37 -5.12 -3.21 -11.81
N ASP A 38 -6.15 -3.02 -12.63
CA ASP A 38 -6.87 -1.74 -12.75
C ASP A 38 -7.67 -1.40 -11.49
N ALA A 39 -8.34 -2.39 -10.90
CA ALA A 39 -9.04 -2.22 -9.63
C ALA A 39 -8.07 -1.82 -8.51
N LYS A 40 -6.91 -2.49 -8.42
CA LYS A 40 -5.85 -2.11 -7.49
C LYS A 40 -5.35 -0.71 -7.78
N GLY A 41 -5.07 -0.38 -9.04
CA GLY A 41 -4.57 0.93 -9.46
C GLY A 41 -5.48 2.06 -9.00
N ARG A 42 -6.79 1.96 -9.27
CA ARG A 42 -7.76 2.97 -8.80
C ARG A 42 -7.83 3.11 -7.29
N VAL A 43 -7.84 1.99 -6.57
CA VAL A 43 -7.84 2.01 -5.11
C VAL A 43 -6.56 2.64 -4.58
N ASP A 44 -5.42 2.33 -5.19
CA ASP A 44 -4.13 2.91 -4.83
C ASP A 44 -4.11 4.41 -5.10
N ASP A 45 -4.52 4.86 -6.29
CA ASP A 45 -4.62 6.29 -6.62
C ASP A 45 -5.56 7.03 -5.67
N TYR A 46 -6.71 6.45 -5.31
CA TYR A 46 -7.63 7.05 -4.35
C TYR A 46 -7.01 7.17 -2.95
N VAL A 47 -6.38 6.10 -2.45
CA VAL A 47 -5.65 6.12 -1.18
C VAL A 47 -4.47 7.10 -1.24
N LYS A 48 -3.82 7.23 -2.39
CA LYS A 48 -2.67 8.12 -2.56
C LYS A 48 -3.08 9.59 -2.52
N ASN A 49 -4.26 9.91 -3.07
CA ASN A 49 -4.84 11.24 -3.01
C ASN A 49 -5.44 11.58 -1.64
N ASP A 50 -5.65 10.60 -0.76
CA ASP A 50 -6.22 10.80 0.56
C ASP A 50 -5.18 10.55 1.69
N PRO A 51 -4.55 11.61 2.23
CA PRO A 51 -3.47 11.47 3.21
C PRO A 51 -3.93 10.84 4.54
N VAL A 52 -5.23 10.92 4.87
CA VAL A 52 -5.79 10.31 6.09
C VAL A 52 -5.83 8.79 5.94
N LEU A 53 -6.25 8.30 4.77
CA LEU A 53 -6.20 6.88 4.43
C LEU A 53 -4.75 6.36 4.35
N GLN A 54 -3.83 7.10 3.72
CA GLN A 54 -2.41 6.73 3.71
C GLN A 54 -1.86 6.52 5.11
N GLN A 55 -2.15 7.43 6.04
CA GLN A 55 -1.61 7.37 7.40
C GLN A 55 -2.12 6.14 8.15
N LYS A 56 -3.40 5.77 7.97
CA LYS A 56 -4.00 4.55 8.56
C LYS A 56 -3.36 3.26 8.03
N PHE A 57 -3.13 3.18 6.72
CA PHE A 57 -2.46 2.02 6.11
C PHE A 57 -0.95 1.99 6.42
N ALA A 58 -0.30 3.16 6.51
CA ALA A 58 1.09 3.28 6.89
C ALA A 58 1.31 2.83 8.34
N SER A 59 0.43 3.19 9.28
CA SER A 59 0.50 2.68 10.65
C SER A 59 0.27 1.16 10.73
N ALA A 60 -0.71 0.62 10.00
CA ALA A 60 -0.99 -0.82 10.00
C ALA A 60 0.11 -1.67 9.33
N GLN A 61 0.90 -1.07 8.42
CA GLN A 61 1.98 -1.75 7.70
C GLN A 61 3.39 -1.42 8.27
N ALA A 62 3.51 -0.35 9.06
CA ALA A 62 4.74 0.02 9.76
C ALA A 62 5.13 -0.97 10.85
N GLU A 63 4.17 -1.71 11.41
CA GLU A 63 4.42 -2.69 12.47
C GLU A 63 5.18 -3.94 11.98
N THR A 64 5.20 -4.22 10.67
CA THR A 64 5.94 -5.37 10.10
C THR A 64 7.06 -4.99 9.14
N THR A 65 6.98 -3.85 8.45
CA THR A 65 7.96 -3.52 7.38
C THR A 65 9.13 -2.64 7.85
N GLY A 66 8.91 -1.78 8.86
CA GLY A 66 9.91 -0.79 9.30
C GLY A 66 11.15 -1.37 9.97
N SER A 67 10.99 -2.49 10.70
CA SER A 67 12.12 -3.11 11.42
C SER A 67 12.93 -4.05 10.52
N LEU A 68 12.29 -4.73 9.57
CA LEU A 68 12.95 -5.66 8.64
C LEU A 68 13.79 -4.92 7.60
N VAL A 69 13.30 -3.81 7.03
CA VAL A 69 14.08 -3.01 6.08
C VAL A 69 15.30 -2.39 6.75
N ARG A 70 15.15 -1.89 7.99
CA ARG A 70 16.30 -1.48 8.81
C ARG A 70 17.27 -2.64 8.98
N TRP A 71 16.80 -3.85 9.35
CA TRP A 71 17.67 -5.02 9.54
C TRP A 71 18.43 -5.46 8.28
N LEU A 72 17.83 -5.32 7.09
CA LEU A 72 18.50 -5.62 5.82
C LEU A 72 19.59 -4.61 5.46
N ILE A 73 19.39 -3.33 5.75
CA ILE A 73 20.36 -2.28 5.41
C ILE A 73 21.67 -2.46 6.21
N LEU A 74 21.58 -2.76 7.51
CA LEU A 74 22.81 -2.98 8.30
C LEU A 74 23.46 -4.33 8.00
N ILE A 75 22.72 -5.37 7.62
CA ILE A 75 23.32 -6.60 7.10
C ILE A 75 24.09 -6.33 5.81
N ALA A 76 23.49 -5.59 4.87
CA ALA A 76 24.14 -5.25 3.62
C ALA A 76 25.43 -4.43 3.83
N LEU A 77 25.40 -3.46 4.76
CA LEU A 77 26.60 -2.70 5.15
C LEU A 77 27.67 -3.58 5.81
N ALA A 78 27.28 -4.50 6.68
CA ALA A 78 28.21 -5.42 7.33
C ALA A 78 28.89 -6.37 6.32
N ILE A 79 28.12 -6.90 5.36
CA ILE A 79 28.65 -7.74 4.28
C ILE A 79 29.62 -6.94 3.41
N ALA A 80 29.25 -5.73 2.99
CA ALA A 80 30.12 -4.89 2.18
C ALA A 80 31.43 -4.53 2.89
N GLY A 81 31.37 -4.20 4.19
CA GLY A 81 32.56 -3.95 5.00
C GLY A 81 33.45 -5.19 5.15
N TYR A 82 32.84 -6.37 5.32
CA TYR A 82 33.58 -7.64 5.38
C TYR A 82 34.33 -7.94 4.09
N TYR A 83 33.70 -7.73 2.93
CA TYR A 83 34.38 -7.94 1.64
C TYR A 83 35.55 -6.98 1.43
N LEU A 84 35.43 -5.72 1.86
CA LEU A 84 36.53 -4.76 1.79
C LEU A 84 37.68 -5.11 2.75
N PHE A 85 37.38 -5.68 3.92
CA PHE A 85 38.38 -6.10 4.89
C PHE A 85 39.09 -7.40 4.51
N VAL A 86 38.40 -8.34 3.87
CA VAL A 86 39.00 -9.59 3.37
C VAL A 86 39.79 -9.39 2.08
N ALA A 87 39.42 -8.40 1.26
CA ALA A 87 40.07 -8.12 -0.01
C ALA A 87 41.22 -7.08 0.08
N GLY A 88 41.48 -6.53 1.26
CA GLY A 88 42.58 -5.58 1.53
C GLY A 88 43.65 -6.19 2.42
#